data_AF-A2EH86-F1
#
_entry.id   AF-A2EH86-F1
#
_cell.length_a   1.000
_cell.length_b   1.000
_cell.length_c   1.000
_cell.angle_alpha   90.00
_cell.angle_beta   90.00
_cell.angle_gamma   90.00
#
_symmetry.space_group_name_H-M   'P 1'
#
loop_
_entity.id
_entity.type
_entity.pdbx_description
1 polymer ?
#
loop_
_entity_poly.entity_id
_entity_poly.type
_entity_poly.pdbx_seq_one_letter_code
_entity_poly.pdbx_strand_id
1 'polypeptide(L)'
;MVAGGGGSTEWPGSIGGNGGGLEGGAGQSDCFNNGTICPEIISTGGTQLRGGIASKRNNFIFAPSQKGFDGAFGISLNADMSNNGGIAGNGYWSGASLEYSGSGGGGSSFISGYDGCIALNSSENEDPNPNNSSIHYSGISFLQPSMHKGNTTMPLYHSPNAYGIGNKGRGCIRITILNYPELSCDIHYALPFNLLIIYIFFILES
;
A
#
# COMPACT_ATOMS: atom_id res chain seq x y z
N MET A 1 2.86 -8.00 -0.62
CA MET A 1 3.39 -7.31 0.58
C MET A 1 2.61 -6.01 0.72
N VAL A 2 1.93 -5.77 1.86
CA VAL A 2 1.17 -4.52 2.08
C VAL A 2 2.12 -3.34 1.95
N ALA A 3 1.98 -2.60 0.86
CA ALA A 3 2.84 -1.47 0.56
C ALA A 3 2.57 -0.33 1.55
N GLY A 4 3.62 0.08 2.26
CA GLY A 4 3.61 1.26 3.12
C GLY A 4 3.36 2.48 2.26
N GLY A 5 2.15 3.03 2.35
CA GLY A 5 1.73 4.15 1.52
C GLY A 5 1.72 5.48 2.25
N GLY A 6 2.45 5.64 3.36
CA GLY A 6 2.52 6.94 4.04
C GLY A 6 3.43 7.89 3.27
N GLY A 7 2.99 9.13 3.04
CA GLY A 7 3.84 10.21 2.58
C GLY A 7 4.69 10.77 3.71
N SER A 8 5.94 11.15 3.44
CA SER A 8 6.73 11.92 4.41
C SER A 8 6.41 13.42 4.34
N THR A 9 6.85 14.17 5.33
CA THR A 9 6.69 15.63 5.38
C THR A 9 8.02 16.27 5.07
N GLU A 10 8.02 17.24 4.17
CA GLU A 10 9.23 18.02 3.89
C GLU A 10 9.53 19.03 5.02
N TRP A 11 8.50 19.74 5.50
CA TRP A 11 8.67 20.82 6.48
C TRP A 11 8.01 20.52 7.82
N PRO A 12 8.53 21.13 8.90
CA PRO A 12 7.79 21.21 10.14
C PRO A 12 6.41 21.85 9.88
N GLY A 13 5.36 21.28 10.48
CA GLY A 13 3.98 21.69 10.26
C GLY A 13 3.29 21.08 9.03
N SER A 14 4.03 20.55 8.06
CA SER A 14 3.44 19.80 6.95
C SER A 14 2.90 18.44 7.40
N ILE A 15 1.95 17.88 6.65
CA ILE A 15 1.30 16.60 6.95
C ILE A 15 1.38 15.70 5.73
N GLY A 16 2.01 14.54 5.87
CA GLY A 16 2.12 13.55 4.79
C GLY A 16 0.80 12.85 4.52
N GLY A 17 0.61 12.40 3.27
CA GLY A 17 -0.59 11.66 2.88
C GLY A 17 -0.68 10.28 3.53
N ASN A 18 -1.90 9.85 3.88
CA ASN A 18 -2.11 8.51 4.44
C ASN A 18 -1.96 7.40 3.38
N GLY A 19 -1.45 6.24 3.77
CA GLY A 19 -1.35 5.05 2.93
C GLY A 19 -2.35 3.97 3.22
N GLY A 20 -2.03 2.74 2.80
CA GLY A 20 -2.72 1.54 3.27
C GLY A 20 -3.98 1.17 2.49
N GLY A 21 -4.25 1.84 1.36
CA GLY A 21 -5.42 1.59 0.50
C GLY A 21 -5.05 1.52 -0.99
N LEU A 22 -6.04 1.23 -1.83
CA LEU A 22 -5.92 1.30 -3.28
C LEU A 22 -5.50 2.69 -3.78
N GLU A 23 -5.83 3.71 -2.99
CA GLU A 23 -5.51 5.11 -3.23
C GLU A 23 -4.88 5.70 -1.97
N GLY A 24 -3.75 6.37 -2.14
CA GLY A 24 -3.11 7.16 -1.11
C GLY A 24 -3.80 8.50 -0.92
N GLY A 25 -3.68 9.05 0.28
CA GLY A 25 -4.13 10.40 0.61
C GLY A 25 -3.21 11.47 0.03
N ALA A 26 -3.76 12.65 -0.20
CA ALA A 26 -2.96 13.84 -0.49
C ALA A 26 -2.17 14.26 0.76
N GLY A 27 -0.95 14.76 0.55
CA GLY A 27 -0.20 15.46 1.58
C GLY A 27 -0.48 16.97 1.52
N GLN A 28 -0.29 17.63 2.66
CA GLN A 28 -0.48 19.07 2.83
C GLN A 28 0.82 19.74 3.29
N SER A 29 1.15 20.86 2.67
CA SER A 29 2.34 21.66 2.98
C SER A 29 2.02 22.88 3.81
N ASP A 30 2.81 23.13 4.83
CA ASP A 30 2.81 24.38 5.59
C ASP A 30 3.72 25.41 4.91
N CYS A 31 3.17 26.56 4.53
CA CYS A 31 3.91 27.54 3.75
C CYS A 31 5.03 28.25 4.49
N PHE A 32 4.85 28.47 5.78
CA PHE A 32 5.68 29.40 6.54
C PHE A 32 6.05 28.84 7.91
N ASN A 33 5.92 27.52 8.11
CA ASN A 33 6.13 26.84 9.38
C ASN A 33 5.34 27.52 10.52
N ASN A 34 4.10 27.90 10.23
CA ASN A 34 3.22 28.62 11.15
C ASN A 34 1.80 28.04 11.19
N GLY A 35 1.60 26.85 10.59
CA GLY A 35 0.33 26.15 10.48
C GLY A 35 -0.51 26.55 9.25
N THR A 36 -0.03 27.45 8.38
CA THR A 36 -0.80 27.89 7.21
C THR A 36 -0.58 26.94 6.03
N ILE A 37 -1.63 26.26 5.59
CA ILE A 37 -1.54 25.32 4.46
C ILE A 37 -1.47 26.05 3.11
N CYS A 38 -0.57 25.63 2.23
CA CYS A 38 -0.44 26.15 0.87
C CYS A 38 -1.46 25.50 -0.07
N PRO A 39 -2.51 26.21 -0.53
CA PRO A 39 -3.46 25.65 -1.47
C PRO A 39 -2.86 25.36 -2.86
N GLU A 40 -1.78 26.04 -3.24
CA GLU A 40 -1.12 25.89 -4.53
C GLU A 40 -0.02 24.81 -4.56
N ILE A 41 0.39 24.29 -3.41
CA ILE A 41 1.41 23.24 -3.29
C ILE A 41 0.73 21.96 -2.83
N ILE A 42 0.25 21.21 -3.82
CA ILE A 42 -0.52 19.99 -3.60
C ILE A 42 0.32 18.79 -4.01
N SER A 43 0.42 17.84 -3.08
CA SER A 43 0.91 16.49 -3.35
C SER A 43 -0.26 15.53 -3.25
N THR A 44 -0.52 14.76 -4.30
CA THR A 44 -1.60 13.77 -4.31
C THR A 44 -1.04 12.38 -4.07
N GLY A 45 -1.87 11.49 -3.53
CA GLY A 45 -1.48 10.10 -3.36
C GLY A 45 -1.57 9.29 -4.66
N GLY A 46 -0.82 8.20 -4.73
CA GLY A 46 -0.87 7.24 -5.83
C GLY A 46 -2.16 6.42 -5.81
N THR A 47 -2.53 5.89 -6.98
CA THR A 47 -3.64 4.94 -7.17
C THR A 47 -3.08 3.59 -7.62
N GLN A 48 -3.92 2.65 -8.06
CA GLN A 48 -3.43 1.41 -8.72
C GLN A 48 -3.11 1.60 -10.21
N LEU A 49 -3.43 2.75 -10.79
CA LEU A 49 -3.29 3.02 -12.23
C LEU A 49 -2.27 4.10 -12.56
N ARG A 50 -1.87 4.89 -11.56
CA ARG A 50 -0.94 6.01 -11.70
C ARG A 50 -0.33 6.40 -10.36
N GLY A 51 0.87 6.95 -10.42
CA GLY A 51 1.54 7.58 -9.28
C GLY A 51 0.86 8.84 -8.79
N GLY A 52 1.24 9.24 -7.58
CA GLY A 52 0.83 10.51 -6.99
C GLY A 52 1.47 11.68 -7.72
N ILE A 53 0.71 12.75 -7.91
CA ILE A 53 1.18 13.99 -8.55
C ILE A 53 1.89 14.84 -7.50
N ALA A 54 3.09 15.32 -7.81
CA ALA A 54 3.82 16.28 -6.98
C ALA A 54 3.60 17.71 -7.49
N SER A 55 3.72 18.71 -6.61
CA SER A 55 3.56 20.09 -7.07
C SER A 55 4.65 20.44 -8.07
N LYS A 56 4.24 21.07 -9.18
CA LYS A 56 5.14 21.61 -10.20
C LYS A 56 5.33 23.11 -10.07
N ARG A 57 4.55 23.76 -9.19
CA ARG A 57 4.63 25.18 -8.89
C ARG A 57 5.09 25.36 -7.46
N ASN A 58 6.09 26.21 -7.35
CA ASN A 58 6.60 26.76 -6.11
C ASN A 58 6.54 28.28 -6.30
N ASN A 59 5.74 28.96 -5.48
CA ASN A 59 5.67 30.43 -5.45
C ASN A 59 6.56 31.02 -4.34
N PHE A 60 7.36 30.20 -3.66
CA PHE A 60 8.32 30.66 -2.68
C PHE A 60 9.49 31.36 -3.37
N ILE A 61 9.75 32.56 -2.90
CA ILE A 61 10.80 33.47 -3.40
C ILE A 61 12.19 32.81 -3.34
N PHE A 62 12.39 31.83 -2.44
CA PHE A 62 13.69 31.21 -2.18
C PHE A 62 14.00 29.99 -3.06
N ALA A 63 13.06 29.45 -3.83
CA ALA A 63 13.29 28.26 -4.66
C ALA A 63 12.46 28.20 -5.98
N PRO A 64 12.41 29.27 -6.78
CA PRO A 64 11.47 29.39 -7.92
C PRO A 64 11.65 28.37 -9.06
N SER A 65 12.70 27.54 -9.05
CA SER A 65 13.06 26.61 -10.12
C SER A 65 12.88 25.12 -9.78
N GLN A 66 12.55 24.76 -8.54
CA GLN A 66 12.42 23.36 -8.12
C GLN A 66 11.00 22.83 -8.40
N LYS A 67 10.91 21.69 -9.12
CA LYS A 67 9.65 21.03 -9.49
C LYS A 67 9.65 19.62 -8.92
N GLY A 68 8.60 19.23 -8.20
CA GLY A 68 8.42 17.85 -7.77
C GLY A 68 8.25 16.91 -8.95
N PHE A 69 8.42 15.60 -8.72
CA PHE A 69 8.26 14.57 -9.76
C PHE A 69 7.02 13.72 -9.47
N ASP A 70 6.26 13.42 -10.52
CA ASP A 70 5.10 12.55 -10.34
C ASP A 70 5.58 11.12 -10.13
N GLY A 71 4.78 10.36 -9.39
CA GLY A 71 5.10 8.98 -9.12
C GLY A 71 5.03 8.10 -10.35
N ALA A 72 5.89 7.09 -10.35
CA ALA A 72 5.91 6.05 -11.35
C ALA A 72 5.60 4.69 -10.71
N PHE A 73 5.28 3.70 -11.55
CA PHE A 73 5.07 2.33 -11.09
C PHE A 73 6.41 1.72 -10.67
N GLY A 74 6.45 1.01 -9.54
CA GLY A 74 7.64 0.31 -9.05
C GLY A 74 8.83 1.20 -8.65
N ILE A 75 8.78 2.49 -8.95
CA ILE A 75 9.90 3.43 -8.83
C ILE A 75 9.59 4.50 -7.79
N SER A 76 10.50 4.64 -6.82
CA SER A 76 10.61 5.82 -5.97
C SER A 76 11.72 6.74 -6.50
N LEU A 77 11.63 8.05 -6.23
CA LEU A 77 12.68 9.00 -6.60
C LEU A 77 14.04 8.60 -6.00
N ASN A 78 15.09 8.83 -6.80
CA ASN A 78 16.46 8.53 -6.42
C ASN A 78 16.94 9.48 -5.30
N ALA A 79 17.55 8.94 -4.25
CA ALA A 79 17.87 9.65 -3.02
C ALA A 79 19.08 10.61 -3.13
N ASP A 80 19.78 10.60 -4.27
CA ASP A 80 21.02 11.36 -4.49
C ASP A 80 20.79 12.85 -4.83
N MET A 81 19.56 13.35 -4.75
CA MET A 81 19.32 14.79 -4.78
C MET A 81 19.56 15.38 -3.38
N SER A 82 20.39 16.41 -3.30
CA SER A 82 20.89 16.99 -2.05
C SER A 82 19.81 17.53 -1.10
N ASN A 83 18.56 17.64 -1.56
CA ASN A 83 17.41 17.97 -0.73
C ASN A 83 16.13 17.38 -1.33
N ASN A 84 15.85 16.12 -1.00
CA ASN A 84 14.54 15.54 -1.27
C ASN A 84 13.52 16.13 -0.32
N GLY A 85 12.37 16.52 -0.87
CA GLY A 85 11.25 17.00 -0.07
C GLY A 85 10.56 15.84 0.65
N GLY A 86 9.24 15.80 0.58
CA GLY A 86 8.48 14.64 1.05
C GLY A 86 8.46 13.49 0.04
N ILE A 87 9.01 12.33 0.41
CA ILE A 87 8.99 11.10 -0.39
C ILE A 87 7.80 10.23 0.06
N ALA A 88 6.99 9.76 -0.88
CA ALA A 88 5.98 8.75 -0.57
C ALA A 88 6.62 7.40 -0.30
N GLY A 89 6.02 6.60 0.59
CA GLY A 89 6.45 5.22 0.76
C GLY A 89 6.47 4.45 -0.57
N ASN A 90 7.53 3.66 -0.75
CA ASN A 90 7.80 2.84 -1.92
C ASN A 90 6.84 1.64 -1.96
N GLY A 91 5.65 1.90 -2.51
CA GLY A 91 4.69 0.88 -2.87
C GLY A 91 4.76 0.54 -4.35
N TYR A 92 3.61 0.17 -4.91
CA TYR A 92 3.48 -0.06 -6.34
C TYR A 92 3.43 1.25 -7.12
N TRP A 93 2.85 2.30 -6.52
CA TRP A 93 2.83 3.64 -7.10
C TRP A 93 3.28 4.65 -6.06
N SER A 94 4.53 5.10 -6.16
CA SER A 94 5.14 6.08 -5.24
C SER A 94 5.40 7.39 -5.96
N GLY A 95 4.91 8.50 -5.42
CA GLY A 95 5.27 9.86 -5.84
C GLY A 95 6.26 10.50 -4.88
N ALA A 96 6.89 11.60 -5.27
CA ALA A 96 7.73 12.34 -4.34
C ALA A 96 7.83 13.82 -4.71
N SER A 97 7.92 14.64 -3.69
CA SER A 97 8.17 16.06 -3.81
C SER A 97 9.65 16.35 -3.61
N LEU A 98 10.11 17.39 -4.29
CA LEU A 98 11.39 18.03 -4.07
C LEU A 98 11.25 19.23 -3.15
N GLU A 99 12.39 19.70 -2.67
CA GLU A 99 12.54 20.95 -1.93
C GLU A 99 11.58 22.07 -2.41
N TYR A 100 10.73 22.57 -1.50
CA TYR A 100 9.67 23.55 -1.72
C TYR A 100 8.59 23.24 -2.74
N SER A 101 8.43 21.96 -3.09
CA SER A 101 7.36 21.47 -3.96
C SER A 101 6.34 20.58 -3.24
N GLY A 102 6.48 20.40 -1.94
CA GLY A 102 5.38 20.02 -1.07
C GLY A 102 5.67 18.90 -0.11
N SER A 103 4.64 18.39 0.58
CA SER A 103 4.73 17.16 1.35
C SER A 103 4.74 15.94 0.42
N GLY A 104 5.03 14.77 0.96
CA GLY A 104 4.82 13.50 0.28
C GLY A 104 3.34 13.14 0.27
N GLY A 105 2.81 12.87 -0.92
CA GLY A 105 1.53 12.17 -1.05
C GLY A 105 1.67 10.72 -0.58
N GLY A 106 0.57 10.08 -0.20
CA GLY A 106 0.60 8.67 0.17
C GLY A 106 0.77 7.76 -1.05
N GLY A 107 1.55 6.69 -0.94
CA GLY A 107 1.60 5.63 -1.96
C GLY A 107 0.33 4.77 -1.94
N SER A 108 0.04 4.09 -3.05
CA SER A 108 -0.98 3.04 -3.06
C SER A 108 -0.41 1.71 -2.57
N SER A 109 -1.27 0.90 -1.95
CA SER A 109 -0.90 -0.39 -1.39
C SER A 109 -1.21 -1.53 -2.36
N PHE A 110 -0.44 -2.62 -2.29
CA PHE A 110 -0.65 -3.84 -3.05
C PHE A 110 -0.79 -5.05 -2.13
N ILE A 111 -1.80 -5.87 -2.35
CA ILE A 111 -1.93 -7.20 -1.73
C ILE A 111 -2.31 -8.16 -2.85
N SER A 112 -1.52 -9.22 -3.04
CA SER A 112 -1.81 -10.20 -4.07
C SER A 112 -3.15 -10.90 -3.80
N GLY A 113 -4.04 -10.90 -4.78
CA GLY A 113 -5.41 -11.43 -4.64
C GLY A 113 -6.42 -10.47 -4.02
N TYR A 114 -6.04 -9.23 -3.72
CA TYR A 114 -7.01 -8.21 -3.31
C TYR A 114 -7.62 -7.52 -4.53
N ASP A 115 -8.95 -7.43 -4.56
CA ASP A 115 -9.67 -6.85 -5.68
C ASP A 115 -9.30 -5.37 -5.90
N GLY A 116 -9.03 -5.05 -7.16
CA GLY A 116 -8.62 -3.71 -7.59
C GLY A 116 -7.11 -3.46 -7.50
N CYS A 117 -6.32 -4.32 -6.84
CA CYS A 117 -4.87 -4.24 -6.92
C CYS A 117 -4.36 -4.65 -8.30
N ILE A 118 -3.27 -4.04 -8.76
CA ILE A 118 -2.62 -4.38 -10.03
C ILE A 118 -1.18 -4.82 -9.74
N ALA A 119 -0.85 -6.06 -10.09
CA ALA A 119 0.45 -6.67 -9.90
C ALA A 119 1.48 -6.17 -10.93
N LEU A 120 2.77 -6.40 -10.65
CA LEU A 120 3.84 -6.24 -11.64
C LEU A 120 3.68 -7.29 -12.73
N ASN A 121 4.07 -6.95 -13.94
CA ASN A 121 4.03 -7.89 -15.06
C ASN A 121 4.98 -9.08 -14.83
N SER A 122 6.19 -8.85 -14.31
CA SER A 122 7.16 -9.89 -13.98
C SER A 122 8.18 -9.41 -12.94
N SER A 123 9.12 -10.27 -12.52
CA SER A 123 10.22 -9.88 -11.61
C SER A 123 11.23 -8.90 -12.22
N GLU A 124 11.33 -8.88 -13.55
CA GLU A 124 12.33 -8.09 -14.29
C GLU A 124 11.68 -6.89 -15.00
N ASN A 125 10.41 -6.60 -14.72
CA ASN A 125 9.64 -5.59 -15.41
C ASN A 125 8.82 -4.77 -14.41
N GLU A 126 9.14 -3.48 -14.35
CA GLU A 126 8.51 -2.46 -13.52
C GLU A 126 7.27 -1.84 -14.19
N ASP A 127 6.61 -2.54 -15.12
CA ASP A 127 5.33 -2.15 -15.71
C ASP A 127 4.17 -2.91 -15.04
N PRO A 128 2.97 -2.28 -14.97
CA PRO A 128 1.77 -2.96 -14.51
C PRO A 128 1.46 -4.19 -15.36
N ASN A 129 0.91 -5.22 -14.71
CA ASN A 129 0.42 -6.39 -15.41
C ASN A 129 -0.60 -5.96 -16.50
N PRO A 130 -0.42 -6.36 -17.77
CA PRO A 130 -1.22 -5.84 -18.89
C PRO A 130 -2.70 -6.22 -18.80
N ASN A 131 -3.03 -7.25 -18.01
CA ASN A 131 -4.40 -7.70 -17.78
C ASN A 131 -4.98 -7.13 -16.47
N ASN A 132 -4.28 -6.20 -15.82
CA ASN A 132 -4.62 -5.66 -14.51
C ASN A 132 -4.85 -6.75 -13.44
N SER A 133 -4.12 -7.87 -13.54
CA SER A 133 -4.21 -8.96 -12.58
C SER A 133 -3.80 -8.48 -11.20
N SER A 134 -4.58 -8.82 -10.16
CA SER A 134 -4.20 -8.62 -8.76
C SER A 134 -3.26 -9.70 -8.23
N ILE A 135 -3.05 -10.78 -9.00
CA ILE A 135 -2.19 -11.89 -8.61
C ILE A 135 -0.75 -11.56 -8.94
N HIS A 136 0.11 -11.62 -7.92
CA HIS A 136 1.56 -11.47 -8.06
C HIS A 136 2.11 -12.40 -9.14
N TYR A 137 3.11 -11.96 -9.91
CA TYR A 137 3.67 -12.73 -11.04
C TYR A 137 4.15 -14.14 -10.67
N SER A 138 4.47 -14.39 -9.39
CA SER A 138 4.82 -15.73 -8.90
C SER A 138 3.63 -16.68 -8.73
N GLY A 139 2.40 -16.23 -9.00
CA GLY A 139 1.16 -16.98 -8.78
C GLY A 139 0.69 -17.04 -7.31
N ILE A 140 1.44 -16.45 -6.37
CA ILE A 140 1.10 -16.49 -4.93
C ILE A 140 0.11 -15.37 -4.60
N SER A 141 -0.99 -15.70 -3.94
CA SER A 141 -2.03 -14.75 -3.50
C SER A 141 -2.56 -15.06 -2.10
N PHE A 142 -3.20 -14.08 -1.49
CA PHE A 142 -3.94 -14.26 -0.24
C PHE A 142 -5.40 -14.61 -0.56
N LEU A 143 -5.98 -15.55 0.19
CA LEU A 143 -7.37 -16.00 -0.02
C LEU A 143 -8.41 -14.99 0.48
N GLN A 144 -8.13 -14.34 1.61
CA GLN A 144 -9.05 -13.40 2.25
C GLN A 144 -8.31 -12.11 2.65
N PRO A 145 -7.77 -11.36 1.67
CA PRO A 145 -7.03 -10.15 1.97
C PRO A 145 -7.97 -9.03 2.43
N SER A 146 -7.50 -8.21 3.37
CA SER A 146 -8.14 -6.96 3.76
C SER A 146 -7.13 -5.82 3.76
N MET A 147 -7.59 -4.63 3.38
CA MET A 147 -6.76 -3.45 3.20
C MET A 147 -7.43 -2.25 3.90
N HIS A 148 -6.71 -1.59 4.80
CA HIS A 148 -7.24 -0.49 5.61
C HIS A 148 -6.39 0.77 5.46
N LYS A 149 -7.02 1.86 5.00
CA LYS A 149 -6.38 3.17 4.83
C LYS A 149 -5.95 3.74 6.20
N GLY A 150 -4.79 4.38 6.26
CA GLY A 150 -4.20 4.95 7.48
C GLY A 150 -5.06 5.98 8.21
N ASN A 151 -6.05 6.56 7.54
CA ASN A 151 -7.03 7.50 8.10
C ASN A 151 -8.37 6.83 8.48
N THR A 152 -8.44 5.50 8.47
CA THR A 152 -9.63 4.73 8.85
C THR A 152 -9.37 3.93 10.13
N THR A 153 -10.45 3.51 10.79
CA THR A 153 -10.37 2.62 11.95
C THR A 153 -9.86 1.24 11.53
N MET A 154 -8.83 0.76 12.22
CA MET A 154 -8.19 -0.53 11.97
C MET A 154 -7.70 -1.16 13.28
N PRO A 155 -7.39 -2.48 13.28
CA PRO A 155 -6.71 -3.10 14.40
C PRO A 155 -5.35 -2.45 14.68
N LEU A 156 -5.05 -2.20 15.96
CA LEU A 156 -3.77 -1.64 16.38
C LEU A 156 -2.74 -2.75 16.55
N TYR A 157 -1.51 -2.52 16.08
CA TYR A 157 -0.46 -3.55 16.09
C TYR A 157 -0.07 -4.03 17.49
N HIS A 158 -0.26 -3.18 18.50
CA HIS A 158 0.17 -3.45 19.87
C HIS A 158 -0.85 -4.26 20.68
N SER A 159 -2.05 -4.53 20.15
CA SER A 159 -3.03 -5.39 20.82
C SER A 159 -4.04 -5.97 19.83
N PRO A 160 -4.32 -7.28 19.88
CA PRO A 160 -5.23 -7.94 18.94
C PRO A 160 -6.67 -7.41 19.01
N ASN A 161 -7.08 -6.89 20.17
CA ASN A 161 -8.44 -6.42 20.44
C ASN A 161 -8.57 -4.89 20.41
N ALA A 162 -7.47 -4.17 20.21
CA ALA A 162 -7.48 -2.72 20.17
C ALA A 162 -7.74 -2.23 18.73
N TYR A 163 -8.58 -1.20 18.62
CA TYR A 163 -8.90 -0.54 17.37
C TYR A 163 -8.63 0.96 17.50
N GLY A 164 -8.25 1.60 16.42
CA GLY A 164 -8.02 3.05 16.37
C GLY A 164 -7.77 3.52 14.96
N ILE A 165 -7.57 4.83 14.80
CA ILE A 165 -7.25 5.43 13.50
C ILE A 165 -5.76 5.29 13.24
N GLY A 166 -5.41 4.54 12.20
CA GLY A 166 -4.02 4.29 11.83
C GLY A 166 -3.22 3.53 12.89
N ASN A 167 -1.90 3.47 12.70
CA ASN A 167 -0.97 2.76 13.59
C ASN A 167 0.21 3.66 14.01
N LYS A 168 -0.09 4.91 14.42
CA LYS A 168 0.90 5.92 14.87
C LYS A 168 2.09 6.10 13.89
N GLY A 169 1.77 6.25 12.60
CA GLY A 169 2.77 6.41 11.54
C GLY A 169 3.49 5.11 11.14
N ARG A 170 3.07 3.95 11.65
CA ARG A 170 3.63 2.65 11.26
C ARG A 170 2.70 1.92 10.29
N GLY A 171 3.23 1.46 9.17
CA GLY A 171 2.56 0.46 8.33
C GLY A 171 2.53 -0.88 9.07
N CYS A 172 1.41 -1.60 9.01
CA CYS A 172 1.23 -2.87 9.72
C CYS A 172 0.60 -3.90 8.81
N ILE A 173 1.05 -5.16 8.96
CA ILE A 173 0.49 -6.32 8.29
C ILE A 173 0.15 -7.37 9.36
N ARG A 174 -0.97 -8.07 9.18
CA ARG A 174 -1.34 -9.23 9.99
C ARG A 174 -1.62 -10.39 9.03
N ILE A 175 -0.89 -11.49 9.19
CA ILE A 175 -1.03 -12.67 8.35
C ILE A 175 -1.51 -13.81 9.24
N THR A 176 -2.61 -14.45 8.84
CA THR A 176 -3.12 -15.67 9.46
C THR A 176 -2.78 -16.83 8.54
N ILE A 177 -2.11 -17.84 9.07
CA ILE A 177 -1.84 -19.09 8.35
C ILE A 177 -2.99 -20.05 8.67
N LEU A 178 -3.71 -20.50 7.65
CA LEU A 178 -4.74 -21.52 7.80
C LEU A 178 -4.08 -22.90 7.71
N ASN A 179 -4.31 -23.75 8.71
CA ASN A 179 -3.71 -25.09 8.79
C ASN A 179 -4.48 -26.18 8.02
N TYR A 180 -5.52 -25.80 7.29
CA TYR A 180 -6.36 -26.73 6.54
C TYR A 180 -6.40 -26.27 5.08
N PRO A 181 -6.25 -27.18 4.10
CA PRO A 181 -6.51 -26.82 2.72
C PRO A 181 -7.99 -26.44 2.63
N GLU A 182 -8.27 -25.15 2.44
CA GLU A 182 -9.57 -24.79 1.87
C GLU A 182 -9.65 -25.51 0.53
N LEU A 183 -10.67 -26.35 0.37
CA LEU A 183 -11.02 -26.99 -0.88
C LEU A 183 -11.30 -25.86 -1.89
N SER A 184 -10.27 -25.41 -2.62
CA SER A 184 -10.52 -24.72 -3.88
C SER A 184 -11.39 -25.66 -4.71
N CYS A 185 -12.40 -25.14 -5.38
CA CYS A 185 -13.42 -25.94 -6.09
C CYS A 185 -12.88 -26.70 -7.32
N ASP A 186 -11.59 -27.06 -7.33
CA ASP A 186 -10.90 -27.89 -8.32
C ASP A 186 -10.52 -29.27 -7.76
N ILE A 187 -11.35 -29.83 -6.86
CA ILE A 187 -11.22 -31.25 -6.50
C ILE A 187 -12.09 -32.06 -7.45
N HIS A 188 -11.47 -32.55 -8.53
CA HIS A 188 -11.88 -33.81 -9.12
C HIS A 188 -11.88 -34.86 -8.00
N TYR A 189 -13.07 -35.33 -7.63
CA TYR A 189 -13.29 -36.35 -6.60
C TYR A 189 -12.36 -37.56 -6.81
N ALA A 190 -11.29 -37.62 -6.02
CA ALA A 190 -10.51 -38.83 -5.82
C ALA A 190 -10.29 -39.00 -4.31
N LEU A 191 -11.39 -39.23 -3.57
CA LEU A 191 -11.30 -39.79 -2.23
C LEU A 191 -10.97 -41.29 -2.37
N PRO A 192 -9.83 -41.79 -1.85
CA PRO A 192 -9.62 -43.22 -1.75
C PRO A 192 -10.56 -43.78 -0.68
N PHE A 193 -11.41 -44.70 -1.09
CA PHE A 193 -12.52 -45.32 -0.34
C PHE A 193 -12.11 -46.21 0.84
N ASN A 194 -10.94 -46.00 1.46
CA ASN A 194 -10.34 -46.98 2.38
C ASN A 194 -10.39 -46.65 3.88
N LEU A 195 -11.07 -45.57 4.31
CA LEU A 195 -11.20 -45.22 5.74
C LEU A 195 -12.57 -45.52 6.35
N LEU A 196 -13.55 -46.01 5.58
CA LEU A 196 -14.90 -46.29 6.09
C LEU A 196 -15.07 -47.67 6.76
N ILE A 197 -14.10 -48.59 6.66
CA ILE A 197 -14.26 -49.97 7.15
C ILE A 197 -13.86 -50.14 8.63
N ILE A 198 -13.13 -49.19 9.23
CA ILE A 198 -12.60 -49.37 10.59
C ILE A 198 -13.61 -49.01 11.69
N TYR A 199 -14.68 -48.26 11.37
CA TYR A 199 -15.69 -47.88 12.36
C TYR A 199 -16.86 -48.86 12.52
N ILE A 200 -17.04 -49.84 11.62
CA ILE A 200 -18.17 -50.79 11.70
C ILE A 200 -17.87 -51.97 12.64
N PHE A 201 -16.60 -52.29 12.92
CA PHE A 201 -16.24 -53.42 13.79
C PHE A 201 -16.29 -53.13 15.29
N PHE A 202 -16.37 -51.86 15.72
CA PHE A 202 -16.39 -51.49 17.15
C PHE A 202 -17.80 -51.29 17.74
N ILE A 203 -18.88 -51.59 16.99
CA ILE A 203 -20.28 -51.40 17.45
C ILE A 203 -21.05 -52.74 17.57
N LEU A 204 -20.39 -53.90 17.47
CA LEU A 204 -21.05 -55.22 17.56
C LEU A 204 -20.63 -56.10 18.75
N GLU A 205 -19.84 -55.61 19.70
CA GLU A 205 -19.62 -56.29 20.99
C GLU A 205 -19.87 -55.34 22.16
N SER A 206 -21.13 -55.24 22.57
CA SER A 206 -21.57 -54.83 23.91
C SER A 206 -22.94 -55.43 24.22
#